data_AF-A0A1D6QB68-F1
#
_entry.id   AF-A0A1D6QB68-F1
#
_cell.length_a   1.000
_cell.length_b   1.000
_cell.length_c   1.000
_cell.angle_alpha   90.00
_cell.angle_beta   90.00
_cell.angle_gamma   90.00
#
_symmetry.space_group_name_H-M   'P 1'
#
loop_
_entity.id
_entity.type
_entity.pdbx_description
1 polymer ?
#
loop_
_entity_poly.entity_id
_entity_poly.type
_entity_poly.pdbx_seq_one_letter_code
_entity_poly.pdbx_strand_id
1 'polypeptide(L)'
;MCFSSFCWHVEDHHLYSLNYMHWGAPKMWYGVPGKDAVNLEAAMRKHLPDLFEEQPDLLHNLVTQFSTSLLKSEGYQSTDVFSMRRVCPNVPSGIPCWFQLWLQLCRSC
;
A
#
# COMPACT_ATOMS: atom_id res chain seq x y z
N MET A 1 -0.38 -16.22 5.18
CA MET A 1 0.11 -16.61 6.53
C MET A 1 -0.11 -15.42 7.46
N CYS A 2 0.06 -15.53 8.78
CA CYS A 2 0.05 -14.34 9.64
C CYS A 2 1.20 -13.41 9.26
N PHE A 3 0.93 -12.10 9.23
CA PHE A 3 1.90 -11.04 8.93
C PHE A 3 2.46 -11.03 7.50
N SER A 4 1.78 -11.65 6.53
CA SER A 4 2.12 -11.41 5.13
C SER A 4 1.72 -9.98 4.74
N SER A 5 2.63 -9.24 4.12
CA SER A 5 2.43 -7.85 3.77
C SER A 5 2.72 -7.64 2.29
N PHE A 6 2.06 -6.64 1.71
CA PHE A 6 2.40 -6.13 0.40
C PHE A 6 2.77 -4.67 0.57
N CYS A 7 3.91 -4.32 0.00
CA CYS A 7 4.49 -3.00 0.11
C CYS A 7 3.71 -1.97 -0.70
N TRP A 8 4.01 -0.70 -0.44
CA TRP A 8 3.46 0.41 -1.21
C TRP A 8 3.85 0.28 -2.68
N HIS A 9 2.86 0.32 -3.57
CA HIS A 9 3.08 0.31 -5.01
C HIS A 9 1.92 0.98 -5.74
N VAL A 10 2.15 1.34 -6.99
CA VAL A 10 1.12 1.76 -7.94
C VAL A 10 0.90 0.62 -8.92
N GLU A 11 -0.35 0.39 -9.32
CA GLU A 11 -0.65 -0.58 -10.37
C GLU A 11 -0.05 -0.13 -11.71
N ASP A 12 0.43 -1.09 -12.48
CA ASP A 12 0.95 -0.83 -13.81
C ASP A 12 -0.09 -0.08 -14.66
N HIS A 13 0.36 0.92 -15.41
CA HIS A 13 -0.49 1.77 -16.25
C HIS A 13 -1.61 2.53 -15.54
N HIS A 14 -1.53 2.71 -14.21
CA HIS A 14 -2.56 3.41 -13.44
C HIS A 14 -3.95 2.77 -13.61
N LEU A 15 -3.99 1.44 -13.64
CA LEU A 15 -5.24 0.69 -13.76
C LEU A 15 -5.93 0.58 -12.39
N TYR A 16 -7.25 0.38 -12.44
CA TYR A 16 -8.00 -0.01 -11.26
C TYR A 16 -7.67 -1.46 -10.94
N SER A 17 -7.32 -1.75 -9.69
CA SER A 17 -7.28 -3.13 -9.20
C SER A 17 -8.48 -3.43 -8.31
N LEU A 18 -9.02 -4.63 -8.47
CA LEU A 18 -10.13 -5.14 -7.67
C LEU A 18 -9.66 -6.34 -6.86
N ASN A 19 -9.71 -6.22 -5.53
CA ASN A 19 -9.42 -7.34 -4.65
C ASN A 19 -10.71 -7.94 -4.08
N TYR A 20 -10.88 -9.24 -4.29
CA TYR A 20 -11.94 -10.03 -3.67
C TYR A 20 -11.35 -11.07 -2.72
N MET A 21 -11.83 -11.04 -1.48
CA MET A 21 -11.49 -12.00 -0.44
C MET A 21 -12.52 -13.13 -0.43
N HIS A 22 -12.11 -14.33 -0.84
CA HIS A 22 -12.99 -15.49 -0.89
C HIS A 22 -13.23 -16.09 0.51
N TRP A 23 -12.15 -16.26 1.28
CA TRP A 23 -12.19 -16.84 2.62
C TRP A 23 -11.00 -16.37 3.46
N GLY A 24 -11.20 -16.29 4.78
CA GLY A 24 -10.15 -16.11 5.76
C GLY A 24 -10.45 -14.96 6.72
N ALA A 25 -9.40 -14.52 7.40
CA ALA A 25 -9.44 -13.37 8.28
C ALA A 25 -9.61 -12.05 7.50
N PRO A 26 -9.95 -10.93 8.14
CA PRO A 26 -9.96 -9.62 7.50
C PRO A 26 -8.57 -9.13 7.08
N LYS A 27 -8.52 -8.26 6.05
CA LYS A 27 -7.30 -7.65 5.51
C LYS A 27 -7.36 -6.14 5.73
N MET A 28 -6.23 -5.57 6.16
CA MET A 28 -6.05 -4.13 6.31
C MET A 28 -5.52 -3.55 5.01
N TRP A 29 -6.19 -2.52 4.50
CA TRP A 29 -5.75 -1.75 3.35
C TRP A 29 -5.45 -0.32 3.77
N TYR A 30 -4.34 0.19 3.27
CA TYR A 30 -3.92 1.56 3.38
C TYR A 30 -3.87 2.12 1.96
N GLY A 31 -4.55 3.24 1.73
CA GLY A 31 -4.55 3.91 0.43
C GLY A 31 -4.17 5.36 0.58
N VAL A 32 -3.21 5.81 -0.24
CA VAL A 32 -2.92 7.23 -0.43
C VAL A 32 -3.51 7.65 -1.78
N PRO A 33 -4.27 8.74 -1.88
CA PRO A 33 -4.82 9.19 -3.15
C PRO A 33 -3.69 9.65 -4.08
N GLY A 34 -3.86 9.50 -5.39
CA GLY A 34 -2.78 9.79 -6.35
C GLY A 34 -2.27 11.22 -6.40
N LYS A 35 -3.08 12.19 -5.97
CA LYS A 35 -2.64 13.58 -5.77
C LYS A 35 -1.50 13.70 -4.74
N ASP A 36 -1.45 12.77 -3.79
CA ASP A 36 -0.48 12.72 -2.70
C ASP A 36 0.60 11.65 -2.96
N ALA A 37 0.67 11.09 -4.17
CA ALA A 37 1.71 10.12 -4.55
C ALA A 37 3.12 10.72 -4.45
N VAL A 38 3.32 11.92 -5.04
CA VAL A 38 4.60 12.64 -4.99
C VAL A 38 5.02 12.94 -3.55
N ASN A 39 4.03 13.25 -2.71
CA ASN A 39 4.23 13.53 -1.29
C ASN A 39 4.68 12.27 -0.53
N LEU A 40 4.09 11.12 -0.82
CA LEU A 40 4.50 9.83 -0.27
C LEU A 40 5.95 9.51 -0.64
N GLU A 41 6.32 9.69 -1.91
CA GLU A 41 7.69 9.45 -2.37
C GLU A 41 8.69 10.38 -1.69
N ALA A 42 8.36 11.66 -1.51
CA ALA A 42 9.19 12.63 -0.81
C ALA A 42 9.38 12.24 0.66
N ALA A 43 8.31 11.82 1.34
CA ALA A 43 8.35 11.32 2.71
C ALA A 43 9.26 10.08 2.83
N MET A 44 9.13 9.12 1.92
CA MET A 44 9.94 7.91 1.91
C MET A 44 11.42 8.23 1.68
N ARG A 45 11.75 9.12 0.72
CA ARG A 45 13.13 9.55 0.47
C ARG A 45 13.74 10.30 1.66
N LYS A 46 12.94 11.12 2.37
CA LYS A 46 13.38 11.88 3.54
C LYS A 46 13.67 10.96 4.73
N HIS A 47 12.87 9.93 4.94
CA HIS A 47 12.98 9.03 6.09
C HIS A 47 13.87 7.80 5.85
N LEU A 48 14.11 7.43 4.59
CA LEU A 48 14.92 6.27 4.21
C LEU A 48 16.02 6.66 3.19
N PRO A 49 16.85 7.68 3.46
CA PRO A 49 17.85 8.15 2.48
C PRO A 49 18.83 7.04 2.10
N ASP A 50 19.35 6.30 3.07
CA ASP A 50 20.35 5.24 2.88
C ASP A 50 19.86 4.15 1.91
N LEU A 51 18.59 3.74 2.03
CA LEU A 51 17.99 2.72 1.16
C LEU A 51 17.83 3.21 -0.29
N PHE A 52 17.57 4.50 -0.49
CA PHE A 52 17.50 5.10 -1.83
C PHE A 52 18.88 5.32 -2.44
N GLU A 53 19.93 5.47 -1.64
CA GLU A 53 21.33 5.51 -2.13
C GLU A 53 21.78 4.13 -2.63
N GLU A 54 21.41 3.06 -1.93
CA GLU A 54 21.71 1.68 -2.36
C GLU A 54 20.84 1.24 -3.55
N GLN A 55 19.56 1.60 -3.55
CA GLN A 55 18.62 1.25 -4.61
C GLN A 55 17.79 2.47 -5.08
N PRO A 56 18.14 3.10 -6.21
CA PRO A 56 17.37 4.23 -6.73
C PRO A 56 15.94 3.84 -7.15
N ASP A 57 15.72 2.57 -7.52
CA ASP A 57 14.43 2.02 -7.98
C ASP A 57 13.60 1.36 -6.87
N LEU A 58 13.87 1.68 -5.61
CA LEU A 58 13.27 1.04 -4.43
C LEU A 58 11.73 1.00 -4.43
N LEU A 59 11.09 2.02 -5.02
CA LEU A 59 9.63 2.14 -5.10
C LEU A 59 8.99 1.14 -6.07
N HIS A 60 9.72 0.71 -7.10
CA HIS A 60 9.23 -0.26 -8.09
C HIS A 60 9.44 -1.70 -7.63
N ASN A 61 10.36 -1.94 -6.70
CA ASN A 61 10.71 -3.28 -6.25
C ASN A 61 9.71 -3.90 -5.26
N LEU A 62 8.66 -3.18 -4.85
CA LEU A 62 7.66 -3.64 -3.87
C LEU A 62 8.28 -4.18 -2.56
N VAL A 63 9.40 -3.63 -2.12
CA VAL A 63 10.13 -4.08 -0.91
C VAL A 63 9.92 -3.18 0.30
N THR A 64 9.41 -1.97 0.12
CA THR A 64 9.35 -0.96 1.17
C THR A 64 8.01 -0.91 1.90
N GLN A 65 8.03 -1.30 3.18
CA GLN A 65 6.96 -1.01 4.11
C GLN A 65 7.21 0.32 4.81
N PHE A 66 6.19 1.16 4.85
CA PHE A 66 6.25 2.47 5.49
C PHE A 66 5.05 2.66 6.41
N SER A 67 5.26 3.19 7.61
CA SER A 67 4.22 3.34 8.62
C SER A 67 3.27 4.49 8.28
N THR A 68 1.97 4.22 8.28
CA THR A 68 0.94 5.24 8.03
C THR A 68 0.86 6.31 9.12
N SER A 69 1.26 5.97 10.36
CA SER A 69 1.35 6.95 11.46
C SER A 69 2.35 8.06 11.15
N LEU A 70 3.45 7.71 10.49
CA LEU A 70 4.48 8.65 10.11
C LEU A 70 3.99 9.57 8.97
N LEU A 71 3.27 9.01 7.99
CA LEU A 71 2.59 9.80 6.95
C LEU A 71 1.58 10.79 7.53
N LYS A 72 0.80 10.36 8.51
CA LYS A 72 -0.13 11.23 9.24
C LYS A 72 0.61 12.35 9.98
N SER A 73 1.78 12.06 10.55
CA SER A 73 2.60 13.07 11.25
C SER A 73 3.20 14.12 10.31
N GLU A 74 3.47 13.76 9.04
CA GLU A 74 3.90 14.72 8.00
C GLU A 74 2.71 15.50 7.39
N GLY A 75 1.48 15.19 7.81
CA GLY A 75 0.27 15.88 7.36
C GLY A 75 -0.44 15.22 6.17
N TYR A 76 -0.01 14.03 5.75
CA TYR A 76 -0.62 13.31 4.62
C TYR A 76 -1.82 12.48 5.05
N GLN A 77 -2.91 12.56 4.28
CA GLN A 77 -4.12 11.78 4.53
C GLN A 77 -3.99 10.38 3.93
N SER A 78 -3.72 9.39 4.79
CA SER A 78 -3.88 7.98 4.47
C SER A 78 -5.30 7.53 4.80
N THR A 79 -5.91 6.79 3.89
CA THR A 79 -7.22 6.16 4.11
C THR A 79 -7.00 4.75 4.61
N ASP A 80 -7.51 4.46 5.81
CA ASP A 80 -7.50 3.12 6.40
C ASP A 80 -8.79 2.40 6.00
N VAL A 81 -8.70 1.37 5.15
CA VAL A 81 -9.84 0.55 4.72
C VAL A 81 -9.74 -0.84 5.34
N PHE A 82 -10.63 -1.14 6.28
CA PHE A 82 -10.76 -2.49 6.84
C PHE A 82 -11.66 -3.34 5.94
N SER A 83 -11.11 -4.36 5.28
CA SER A 83 -11.91 -5.28 4.47
C SER A 83 -12.21 -6.57 5.23
N MET A 84 -13.46 -6.70 5.64
CA MET A 84 -14.06 -7.94 6.12
C MET A 84 -15.07 -8.39 5.06
N ARG A 85 -14.66 -9.26 4.14
CA ARG A 85 -15.50 -9.88 3.09
C ARG A 85 -16.17 -8.92 2.10
N ARG A 86 -15.52 -7.83 1.67
CA ARG A 86 -16.01 -6.97 0.58
C ARG A 86 -14.99 -6.81 -0.53
N VAL A 87 -15.49 -6.49 -1.73
CA VAL A 87 -14.67 -6.01 -2.85
C VAL A 87 -14.04 -4.70 -2.42
N CYS A 88 -12.72 -4.62 -2.50
CA CYS A 88 -11.97 -3.38 -2.32
C CYS A 88 -11.58 -2.84 -3.71
N PRO A 89 -12.25 -1.78 -4.20
CA PRO A 89 -11.78 -1.08 -5.39
C PRO A 89 -10.58 -0.20 -5.03
N ASN A 90 -9.47 -0.37 -5.73
CA ASN A 90 -8.39 0.61 -5.73
C ASN A 90 -8.67 1.72 -6.75
N VAL A 91 -8.30 2.94 -6.39
CA VAL A 91 -8.36 4.11 -7.28
C VAL A 91 -7.12 4.07 -8.19
N PRO A 92 -7.23 4.34 -9.50
CA PRO A 92 -6.21 4.10 -10.53
C PRO A 92 -4.89 4.82 -10.28
N SER A 93 -4.93 5.94 -9.55
CA SER A 93 -3.74 6.71 -9.20
C SER A 93 -3.35 6.57 -7.72
N GLY A 94 -4.12 5.83 -6.93
CA GLY A 94 -3.79 5.62 -5.53
C GLY A 94 -2.59 4.69 -5.37
N ILE A 95 -1.78 4.93 -4.34
CA ILE A 95 -0.72 3.99 -3.92
C ILE A 95 -1.31 3.11 -2.83
N PRO A 96 -1.79 1.90 -3.13
CA PRO A 96 -2.20 0.94 -2.12
C PRO A 96 -0.98 0.32 -1.42
N CYS A 97 -1.18 0.03 -0.14
CA CYS A 97 -0.37 -0.88 0.65
C CYS A 97 -1.32 -1.72 1.48
N TRP A 98 -1.04 -3.02 1.63
CA TRP A 98 -1.91 -3.83 2.47
C TRP A 98 -1.14 -4.78 3.35
N PHE A 99 -1.70 -4.97 4.54
CA PHE A 99 -1.14 -5.79 5.59
C PHE A 99 -2.13 -6.89 5.95
N GLN A 100 -1.68 -8.13 5.96
CA GLN A 100 -2.50 -9.30 6.23
C GLN A 100 -2.11 -9.93 7.57
N LEU A 101 -3.10 -10.03 8.47
CA LEU A 101 -2.87 -10.50 9.83
C LEU A 101 -2.91 -12.04 9.98
N TRP A 102 -3.53 -12.79 9.04
CA TRP A 102 -3.76 -14.26 9.12
C TRP A 102 -3.92 -14.94 7.73
N LEU A 103 -3.98 -16.28 7.66
CA LEU A 103 -4.16 -17.04 6.40
C LEU A 103 -5.47 -16.67 5.65
N GLN A 104 -5.38 -16.37 4.34
CA GLN A 104 -6.52 -16.01 3.49
C GLN A 104 -6.31 -16.52 2.05
N LEU A 105 -7.41 -16.69 1.32
CA LEU A 105 -7.44 -16.88 -0.12
C LEU A 105 -8.10 -15.66 -0.77
N CYS A 106 -7.33 -14.92 -1.56
CA CYS A 106 -7.78 -13.71 -2.27
C CYS A 106 -7.45 -13.79 -3.75
N ARG A 107 -8.26 -13.14 -4.58
CA ARG A 107 -8.01 -12.94 -6.01
C ARG A 107 -7.97 -11.43 -6.31
N SER A 108 -6.96 -11.02 -7.06
CA SER A 108 -6.83 -9.66 -7.62
C SER A 108 -6.93 -9.74 -9.14
N CYS A 109 -7.56 -8.74 -9.75
CA CYS A 109 -7.57 -8.48 -11.19
C CYS A 109 -7.27 -7.00 -11.43
#